data_AF-A0A1I7EV70-F1
#
_entry.id   AF-A0A1I7EV70-F1
#
_cell.length_a   1.000
_cell.length_b   1.000
_cell.length_c   1.000
_cell.angle_alpha   90.00
_cell.angle_beta   90.00
_cell.angle_gamma   90.00
#
_symmetry.space_group_name_H-M   'P 1'
#
loop_
_entity.id
_entity.type
_entity.pdbx_description
1 polymer ?
#
loop_
_entity_poly.entity_id
_entity_poly.type
_entity_poly.pdbx_seq_one_letter_code
_entity_poly.pdbx_strand_id
1 'polypeptide(L)'
;MKQVSPMNNPIIINSIRFILLVLLQVLLLNHINLFGNLNPLLYILFIIWYPTDNNRILFIFLSFLIGLSIDSFTDSGGVHAAASVFLAYIRPYVLKLSFGSSIEKQSLKLGQTPYPQRFIYLLILILTHHLILFSLEIFSFAHILLLLQKTFYTSIFTFILCVLSISLFRRK
;
A
#
# COMPACT_ATOMS: atom_id res chain seq x y z
N MET A 1 1.72 -38.80 12.48
CA MET A 1 1.19 -38.04 11.33
C MET A 1 1.94 -36.71 11.27
N LYS A 2 2.93 -36.56 10.37
CA LYS A 2 3.63 -35.28 10.20
C LYS A 2 2.64 -34.29 9.59
N GLN A 3 2.30 -33.25 10.35
CA GLN A 3 1.52 -32.13 9.83
C GLN A 3 2.34 -31.50 8.70
N VAL A 4 1.89 -31.66 7.46
CA VAL A 4 2.48 -31.01 6.30
C VAL A 4 2.28 -29.51 6.52
N SER A 5 3.34 -28.82 6.92
CA SER A 5 3.38 -27.36 6.85
C SER A 5 3.19 -26.98 5.38
N PRO A 6 2.24 -26.09 5.03
CA PRO A 6 2.18 -25.61 3.66
C PRO A 6 3.55 -25.01 3.34
N MET A 7 4.11 -25.36 2.18
CA MET A 7 5.35 -24.80 1.65
C MET A 7 5.20 -23.28 1.56
N ASN A 8 5.54 -22.57 2.64
CA ASN A 8 5.48 -21.12 2.73
C ASN A 8 6.71 -20.54 2.04
N ASN A 9 6.78 -20.65 0.71
CA ASN A 9 7.78 -19.91 -0.03
C ASN A 9 7.35 -18.43 -0.05
N PRO A 10 8.14 -17.50 0.53
CA PRO A 10 7.79 -16.08 0.54
C PRO A 10 7.57 -15.51 -0.86
N ILE A 11 8.23 -16.08 -1.88
CA ILE A 11 8.04 -15.69 -3.29
C ILE A 11 6.61 -15.99 -3.73
N ILE A 12 6.13 -17.23 -3.54
CA ILE A 12 4.78 -17.66 -3.92
C ILE A 12 3.72 -16.80 -3.21
N ILE A 13 3.91 -16.56 -1.91
CA ILE A 13 2.98 -15.75 -1.12
C ILE A 13 2.89 -14.32 -1.65
N ASN A 14 4.03 -13.70 -1.97
CA ASN A 14 4.06 -12.33 -2.50
C ASN A 14 3.49 -12.27 -3.92
N SER A 15 3.73 -13.28 -4.76
CA SER A 15 3.12 -13.38 -6.09
C SER A 15 1.59 -13.48 -6.01
N ILE A 16 1.06 -14.32 -5.12
CA ILE A 16 -0.39 -14.43 -4.91
C ILE A 16 -0.96 -13.11 -4.41
N ARG A 17 -0.33 -12.46 -3.42
CA ARG A 17 -0.76 -11.15 -2.91
C ARG A 17 -0.78 -10.08 -4.01
N PHE A 18 0.24 -10.06 -4.85
CA PHE A 18 0.32 -9.13 -5.98
C PHE A 18 -0.90 -9.30 -6.88
N ILE A 19 -1.15 -10.52 -7.37
CA ILE A 19 -2.24 -10.80 -8.30
C ILE A 19 -3.60 -10.50 -7.65
N LEU A 20 -3.83 -10.96 -6.42
CA LEU A 20 -5.09 -10.73 -5.71
C LEU A 20 -5.37 -9.24 -5.49
N LEU A 21 -4.36 -8.46 -5.11
CA LEU A 21 -4.53 -7.03 -4.88
C LEU A 21 -4.81 -6.27 -6.18
N VAL A 22 -4.17 -6.63 -7.30
CA VAL A 22 -4.49 -6.06 -8.62
C VAL A 22 -5.92 -6.39 -9.01
N LEU A 23 -6.33 -7.66 -8.94
CA LEU A 23 -7.69 -8.09 -9.30
C LEU A 23 -8.75 -7.43 -8.41
N LEU A 24 -8.52 -7.39 -7.09
CA LEU A 24 -9.41 -6.72 -6.14
C LEU A 24 -9.54 -5.23 -6.44
N GLN A 25 -8.43 -4.56 -6.75
CA GLN A 25 -8.43 -3.14 -7.10
C GLN A 25 -9.24 -2.90 -8.37
N VAL A 26 -8.93 -3.63 -9.43
CA VAL A 26 -9.49 -3.39 -10.77
C VAL A 26 -10.95 -3.83 -10.88
N LEU A 27 -11.29 -5.02 -10.40
CA LEU A 27 -12.62 -5.60 -10.61
C LEU A 27 -13.68 -5.12 -9.62
N LEU A 28 -13.26 -4.61 -8.45
CA LEU A 28 -14.19 -4.22 -7.39
C LEU A 28 -14.00 -2.77 -6.98
N LEU A 29 -12.80 -2.41 -6.51
CA LEU A 29 -12.59 -1.10 -5.87
C LEU A 29 -12.67 0.06 -6.85
N ASN A 30 -12.24 -0.12 -8.10
CA ASN A 30 -12.35 0.89 -9.16
C ASN A 30 -13.79 1.18 -9.59
N HIS A 31 -14.76 0.35 -9.18
CA HIS A 31 -16.17 0.50 -9.53
C HIS A 31 -17.05 0.97 -8.36
N ILE A 32 -16.47 1.30 -7.20
CA ILE A 32 -17.26 1.77 -6.04
C ILE A 32 -17.80 3.20 -6.26
N ASN A 33 -17.03 4.07 -6.92
CA ASN A 33 -17.38 5.45 -7.24
C ASN A 33 -17.91 6.25 -6.04
N LEU A 34 -17.17 6.25 -4.93
CA LEU A 34 -17.51 7.04 -3.74
C LEU A 34 -17.54 8.53 -4.10
N PHE A 35 -18.60 9.22 -3.70
CA PHE A 35 -18.79 10.65 -3.99
C PHE A 35 -18.65 11.01 -5.49
N GLY A 36 -18.96 10.06 -6.38
CA GLY A 36 -19.01 10.26 -7.83
C GLY A 36 -17.69 10.04 -8.57
N ASN A 37 -16.53 9.99 -7.91
CA ASN A 37 -15.24 9.74 -8.59
C ASN A 37 -14.08 9.24 -7.70
N LEU A 38 -14.32 8.89 -6.43
CA LEU A 38 -13.27 8.47 -5.51
C LEU A 38 -13.33 6.96 -5.28
N ASN A 39 -12.20 6.29 -5.45
CA ASN A 39 -12.08 4.85 -5.25
C ASN A 39 -10.98 4.54 -4.24
N PRO A 40 -11.22 3.69 -3.23
CA PRO A 40 -10.17 3.27 -2.30
C PRO A 40 -9.04 2.57 -3.05
N LEU A 41 -7.80 2.82 -2.63
CA LEU A 41 -6.60 2.32 -3.32
C LEU A 41 -5.92 1.23 -2.48
N LEU A 42 -6.54 0.06 -2.40
CA LEU A 42 -6.10 -1.02 -1.51
C LEU A 42 -4.85 -1.74 -2.01
N TYR A 43 -4.51 -1.63 -3.31
CA TYR A 43 -3.31 -2.26 -3.88
C TYR A 43 -2.01 -1.85 -3.17
N ILE A 44 -1.98 -0.68 -2.53
CA ILE A 44 -0.84 -0.21 -1.72
C ILE A 44 -0.50 -1.15 -0.55
N LEU A 45 -1.43 -2.02 -0.14
CA LEU A 45 -1.17 -3.06 0.87
C LEU A 45 -0.02 -3.97 0.47
N PHE A 46 0.23 -4.16 -0.83
CA PHE A 46 1.39 -4.92 -1.30
C PHE A 46 2.69 -4.31 -0.78
N ILE A 47 2.83 -2.98 -0.91
CA ILE A 47 4.00 -2.22 -0.48
C ILE A 47 4.12 -2.23 1.04
N ILE A 48 2.98 -2.10 1.73
CA ILE A 48 2.90 -2.11 3.20
C ILE A 48 3.32 -3.48 3.76
N TRP A 49 2.81 -4.58 3.21
CA TRP A 49 3.05 -5.95 3.67
C TRP A 49 4.33 -6.60 3.15
N TYR A 50 4.99 -5.98 2.17
CA TYR A 50 6.21 -6.55 1.61
C TYR A 50 7.27 -6.77 2.70
N PRO A 51 7.95 -7.93 2.76
CA PRO A 51 8.96 -8.19 3.79
C PRO A 51 10.06 -7.11 3.84
N THR A 52 10.48 -6.70 5.03
CA THR A 52 11.53 -5.68 5.24
C THR A 52 12.93 -6.19 4.94
N ASP A 53 13.15 -7.50 5.05
CA ASP A 53 14.48 -8.11 5.01
C ASP A 53 14.86 -8.55 3.58
N ASN A 54 14.23 -7.97 2.57
CA ASN A 54 14.35 -8.40 1.17
C ASN A 54 15.16 -7.39 0.33
N ASN A 55 15.59 -7.80 -0.86
CA ASN A 55 16.37 -6.96 -1.77
C ASN A 55 15.61 -5.67 -2.11
N ARG A 56 16.20 -4.52 -1.77
CA ARG A 56 15.61 -3.18 -1.97
C ARG A 56 15.32 -2.87 -3.43
N ILE A 57 16.19 -3.26 -4.35
CA ILE A 57 16.02 -3.02 -5.79
C ILE A 57 14.80 -3.81 -6.28
N LEU A 58 14.71 -5.10 -5.91
CA LEU A 58 13.57 -5.94 -6.25
C LEU A 58 12.26 -5.39 -5.66
N PHE A 59 12.28 -4.91 -4.41
CA PHE A 59 11.11 -4.32 -3.78
C PHE A 59 10.60 -3.07 -4.53
N ILE A 60 11.49 -2.16 -4.89
CA ILE A 60 11.14 -0.96 -5.67
C ILE A 60 10.62 -1.36 -7.04
N PHE A 61 11.26 -2.32 -7.71
CA PHE A 61 10.83 -2.82 -9.01
C PHE A 61 9.44 -3.47 -8.96
N LEU A 62 9.16 -4.30 -7.95
CA LEU A 62 7.82 -4.89 -7.78
C LEU A 62 6.77 -3.83 -7.41
N SER A 63 7.15 -2.77 -6.70
CA SER A 63 6.27 -1.64 -6.40
C SER A 63 5.96 -0.83 -7.66
N PHE A 64 6.94 -0.66 -8.55
CA PHE A 64 6.69 -0.14 -9.90
C PHE A 64 5.71 -1.03 -10.66
N LEU A 65 5.92 -2.35 -10.70
CA LEU A 65 5.07 -3.27 -11.44
C LEU A 65 3.62 -3.30 -10.93
N ILE A 66 3.38 -3.24 -9.61
CA ILE A 66 2.00 -3.22 -9.11
C ILE A 66 1.30 -1.92 -9.51
N GLY A 67 1.98 -0.78 -9.41
CA GLY A 67 1.42 0.50 -9.85
C GLY A 67 1.18 0.53 -11.36
N LEU A 68 2.13 0.06 -12.15
CA LEU A 68 1.99 -0.06 -13.61
C LEU A 68 0.83 -0.97 -14.02
N SER A 69 0.60 -2.05 -13.25
CA SER A 69 -0.53 -2.94 -13.48
C SER A 69 -1.84 -2.16 -13.28
N ILE A 70 -1.96 -1.39 -12.19
CA ILE A 70 -3.14 -0.54 -11.98
C ILE A 70 -3.28 0.48 -13.10
N ASP A 71 -2.19 1.19 -13.47
CA ASP A 71 -2.20 2.18 -14.55
C ASP A 71 -2.69 1.61 -15.89
N SER A 72 -2.38 0.34 -16.18
CA SER A 72 -2.79 -0.32 -17.42
C SER A 72 -4.29 -0.64 -17.46
N PHE A 73 -4.95 -0.74 -16.30
CA PHE A 73 -6.39 -0.98 -16.21
C PHE A 73 -7.20 0.30 -15.97
N THR A 74 -6.56 1.38 -15.49
CA THR A 74 -7.21 2.67 -15.22
C THR A 74 -6.88 3.75 -16.24
N ASP A 75 -6.06 3.43 -17.26
CA ASP A 75 -5.59 4.36 -18.29
C ASP A 75 -4.94 5.64 -17.73
N SER A 76 -4.25 5.54 -16.60
CA SER A 76 -3.67 6.69 -15.87
C SER A 76 -2.21 6.99 -16.23
N GLY A 77 -1.64 6.32 -17.23
CA GLY A 77 -0.39 6.72 -17.88
C GLY A 77 0.89 6.65 -17.02
N GLY A 78 0.87 5.97 -15.86
CA GLY A 78 2.04 5.78 -14.99
C GLY A 78 1.98 6.49 -13.63
N VAL A 79 0.88 7.17 -13.32
CA VAL A 79 0.70 7.91 -12.06
C VAL A 79 0.74 6.97 -10.84
N HIS A 80 0.11 5.80 -10.92
CA HIS A 80 0.16 4.80 -9.84
C HIS A 80 1.55 4.20 -9.69
N ALA A 81 2.25 3.92 -10.80
CA ALA A 81 3.61 3.42 -10.80
C ALA A 81 4.57 4.39 -10.10
N ALA A 82 4.50 5.69 -10.43
CA ALA A 82 5.33 6.72 -9.82
C ALA A 82 5.07 6.86 -8.31
N ALA A 83 3.80 6.94 -7.89
CA ALA A 83 3.43 7.04 -6.49
C ALA A 83 3.81 5.78 -5.69
N SER A 84 3.78 4.60 -6.32
CA SER A 84 4.16 3.32 -5.71
C SER A 84 5.66 3.21 -5.49
N VAL A 85 6.46 3.62 -6.48
CA VAL A 85 7.93 3.68 -6.37
C VAL A 85 8.33 4.65 -5.27
N PHE A 86 7.74 5.83 -5.23
CA PHE A 86 7.99 6.82 -4.18
C PHE A 86 7.69 6.23 -2.80
N LEU A 87 6.52 5.61 -2.64
CA LEU A 87 6.11 4.99 -1.38
C LEU A 87 7.10 3.90 -0.93
N ALA A 88 7.53 3.03 -1.84
CA ALA A 88 8.51 1.99 -1.58
C ALA A 88 9.87 2.56 -1.16
N TYR A 89 10.30 3.66 -1.79
CA TYR A 89 11.54 4.34 -1.46
C TYR A 89 11.53 4.96 -0.06
N ILE A 90 10.42 5.63 0.33
CA ILE A 90 10.32 6.31 1.63
C ILE A 90 9.99 5.36 2.79
N ARG A 91 9.43 4.18 2.51
CA ARG A 91 8.94 3.24 3.52
C ARG A 91 9.92 2.95 4.66
N PRO A 92 11.25 2.73 4.44
CA PRO A 92 12.19 2.50 5.53
C PRO A 92 12.27 3.68 6.52
N TYR A 93 12.18 4.92 6.02
CA TYR A 93 12.18 6.11 6.86
C TYR A 93 10.90 6.20 7.70
N VAL A 94 9.74 5.92 7.09
CA VAL A 94 8.44 5.93 7.79
C VAL A 94 8.37 4.82 8.84
N LEU A 95 8.96 3.65 8.57
CA LEU A 95 9.14 2.59 9.57
C LEU A 95 9.94 3.12 10.76
N LYS A 96 11.11 3.75 10.52
CA LYS A 96 11.96 4.31 11.59
C LYS A 96 11.24 5.39 12.41
N LEU A 97 10.46 6.25 11.76
CA LEU A 97 9.66 7.27 12.44
C LEU A 97 8.57 6.65 13.32
N SER A 98 7.92 5.59 12.86
CA SER A 98 6.76 5.00 13.55
C SER A 98 7.15 4.03 14.67
N PHE A 99 8.25 3.28 14.49
CA PHE A 99 8.66 2.21 15.41
C PHE A 99 9.97 2.50 16.16
N GLY A 100 10.72 3.55 15.78
CA GLY A 100 11.96 3.95 16.45
C GLY A 100 13.03 2.85 16.45
N SER A 101 13.78 2.72 17.56
CA SER A 101 14.82 1.69 17.78
C SER A 101 14.27 0.27 17.91
N SER A 102 12.95 0.08 17.92
CA SER A 102 12.31 -1.25 17.97
C SER A 102 12.51 -2.07 16.69
N ILE A 103 13.04 -1.45 15.63
CA ILE A 103 13.40 -2.09 14.35
C ILE A 103 14.63 -2.99 14.51
N GLU A 104 15.52 -2.69 15.45
CA GLU A 104 16.89 -3.21 15.48
C GLU A 104 17.00 -4.68 15.96
N LYS A 105 15.92 -5.28 16.46
CA LYS A 105 15.98 -6.60 17.11
C LYS A 105 15.13 -7.71 16.51
N GLN A 106 14.24 -7.45 15.55
CA GLN A 106 13.39 -8.50 14.98
C GLN A 106 12.84 -8.08 13.62
N SER A 107 12.83 -9.02 12.67
CA SER A 107 12.06 -8.95 11.42
C SER A 107 10.61 -8.54 11.76
N LEU A 108 10.27 -7.25 11.62
CA LEU A 108 9.02 -6.71 12.13
C LEU A 108 7.84 -7.32 11.40
N LYS A 109 7.15 -8.25 12.06
CA LYS A 109 5.83 -8.69 11.61
C LYS A 109 4.84 -7.59 11.96
N LEU A 110 4.39 -6.84 10.96
CA LEU A 110 3.35 -5.81 11.11
C LEU A 110 2.07 -6.32 11.78
N GLY A 111 1.86 -7.64 11.86
CA GLY A 111 0.77 -8.28 12.59
C GLY A 111 0.96 -8.39 14.11
N GLN A 112 2.17 -8.14 14.64
CA GLN A 112 2.54 -8.32 16.06
C GLN A 112 3.01 -7.04 16.80
N THR A 113 3.19 -5.90 16.13
CA THR A 113 3.55 -4.61 16.76
C THR A 113 2.38 -3.91 17.50
N PRO A 114 2.58 -2.93 18.40
CA PRO A 114 1.43 -2.33 19.10
C PRO A 114 0.55 -1.48 18.17
N TYR A 115 -0.76 -1.42 18.45
CA TYR A 115 -1.74 -0.75 17.58
C TYR A 115 -1.44 0.72 17.27
N PRO A 116 -1.01 1.57 18.24
CA PRO A 116 -0.79 2.99 17.96
C PRO A 116 0.33 3.24 16.94
N GLN A 117 1.46 2.54 17.02
CA GLN A 117 2.55 2.72 16.05
C GLN A 117 2.15 2.26 14.64
N ARG A 118 1.37 1.16 14.55
CA ARG A 118 0.84 0.71 13.25
C ARG A 118 -0.11 1.72 12.62
N PHE A 119 -0.98 2.32 13.44
CA PHE A 119 -1.93 3.32 12.98
C PHE A 119 -1.21 4.51 12.35
N ILE A 120 -0.20 5.05 13.06
CA ILE A 120 0.64 6.15 12.57
C ILE A 120 1.37 5.75 11.29
N TYR A 121 1.98 4.56 11.27
CA TYR A 121 2.68 4.03 10.10
C TYR A 121 1.78 3.97 8.85
N LEU A 122 0.57 3.39 9.00
CA LEU A 122 -0.40 3.32 7.91
C LEU A 122 -0.85 4.71 7.47
N LEU A 123 -1.14 5.59 8.41
CA LEU A 123 -1.62 6.94 8.13
C LEU A 123 -0.60 7.71 7.28
N ILE A 124 0.68 7.71 7.69
CA ILE A 124 1.75 8.41 6.96
C ILE A 124 1.93 7.84 5.56
N LEU A 125 1.96 6.52 5.41
CA LEU A 125 2.15 5.90 4.08
C LEU A 125 0.98 6.19 3.14
N ILE A 126 -0.24 6.05 3.62
CA ILE A 126 -1.46 6.24 2.81
C ILE A 126 -1.55 7.71 2.38
N LEU A 127 -1.46 8.65 3.32
CA LEU A 127 -1.50 10.07 2.99
C LEU A 127 -0.41 10.46 2.01
N THR A 128 0.81 9.96 2.20
CA THR A 128 1.94 10.28 1.31
C THR A 128 1.72 9.72 -0.09
N HIS A 129 1.27 8.48 -0.21
CA HIS A 129 1.00 7.86 -1.50
C HIS A 129 -0.07 8.63 -2.28
N HIS A 130 -1.20 8.91 -1.65
CA HIS A 130 -2.32 9.61 -2.28
C HIS A 130 -1.98 11.05 -2.62
N LEU A 131 -1.20 11.73 -1.77
CA LEU A 131 -0.71 13.07 -2.07
C LEU A 131 0.13 13.09 -3.35
N ILE A 132 1.09 12.16 -3.49
CA ILE A 132 1.92 12.06 -4.71
C ILE A 132 1.06 11.69 -5.92
N LEU A 133 0.16 10.71 -5.76
CA LEU A 133 -0.74 10.27 -6.82
C LEU A 133 -1.56 11.43 -7.39
N PHE A 134 -2.31 12.15 -6.54
CA PHE A 134 -3.16 13.24 -6.99
C PHE A 134 -2.38 14.49 -7.41
N SER A 135 -1.15 14.67 -6.92
CA SER A 135 -0.23 15.70 -7.44
C SER A 135 0.13 15.44 -8.91
N LEU A 136 0.36 14.17 -9.27
CA LEU A 136 0.68 13.78 -10.63
C LEU A 136 -0.57 13.67 -11.53
N GLU A 137 -1.71 13.25 -10.99
CA GLU A 137 -2.96 13.14 -11.74
C GLU A 137 -3.50 14.53 -12.15
N ILE A 138 -3.54 15.48 -11.22
CA ILE A 138 -4.10 16.82 -11.47
C ILE A 138 -3.07 17.75 -12.10
N PHE A 139 -1.79 17.60 -11.73
CA PHE A 139 -0.63 18.33 -12.24
C PHE A 139 -0.85 19.85 -12.43
N SER A 140 -1.57 20.49 -11.51
CA SER A 140 -1.94 21.90 -11.61
C SER A 140 -2.07 22.56 -10.23
N PHE A 141 -1.28 23.61 -9.98
CA PHE A 141 -1.35 24.39 -8.74
C PHE A 141 -2.66 25.16 -8.56
N ALA A 142 -3.34 25.54 -9.65
CA ALA A 142 -4.65 26.19 -9.59
C ALA A 142 -5.73 25.32 -8.91
N HIS A 143 -5.52 23.99 -8.88
CA HIS A 143 -6.45 23.00 -8.37
C HIS A 143 -5.96 22.35 -7.06
N ILE A 144 -5.15 23.07 -6.27
CA ILE A 144 -4.58 22.54 -5.02
C ILE A 144 -5.65 22.11 -4.01
N LEU A 145 -6.75 22.84 -3.91
CA LEU A 145 -7.84 22.49 -2.99
C LEU A 145 -8.50 21.16 -3.40
N LEU A 146 -8.71 20.95 -4.70
CA LEU A 146 -9.25 19.70 -5.23
C LEU A 146 -8.31 18.53 -4.95
N LEU A 147 -7.00 18.72 -5.16
CA LEU A 147 -5.97 17.73 -4.84
C LEU A 147 -6.01 17.33 -3.36
N LEU A 148 -6.08 18.30 -2.45
CA LEU A 148 -6.14 18.04 -1.01
C LEU A 148 -7.43 17.31 -0.62
N GLN A 149 -8.57 17.68 -1.22
CA GLN A 149 -9.85 17.00 -1.01
C GLN A 149 -9.80 15.54 -1.50
N LYS A 150 -9.36 15.29 -2.74
CA LYS A 150 -9.20 13.92 -3.28
C LYS A 150 -8.26 13.10 -2.40
N THR A 151 -7.14 13.69 -1.97
CA THR A 151 -6.17 13.05 -1.08
C THR A 151 -6.81 12.66 0.24
N PHE A 152 -7.49 13.58 0.91
CA PHE A 152 -8.09 13.37 2.22
C PHE A 152 -9.18 12.29 2.19
N TYR A 153 -10.19 12.45 1.32
CA TYR A 153 -11.32 11.52 1.27
C TYR A 153 -10.89 10.11 0.84
N THR A 154 -10.08 10.01 -0.21
CA THR A 154 -9.61 8.70 -0.69
C THR A 154 -8.70 8.01 0.33
N SER A 155 -7.89 8.79 1.08
CA SER A 155 -7.05 8.25 2.16
C SER A 155 -7.87 7.67 3.29
N ILE A 156 -8.98 8.32 3.70
CA ILE A 156 -9.85 7.80 4.78
C ILE A 156 -10.38 6.41 4.43
N PHE A 157 -10.97 6.23 3.24
CA PHE A 157 -11.53 4.93 2.86
C PHE A 157 -10.44 3.87 2.69
N THR A 158 -9.32 4.25 2.08
CA THR A 158 -8.18 3.34 1.93
C THR A 158 -7.63 2.93 3.29
N PHE A 159 -7.53 3.86 4.23
CA PHE A 159 -7.09 3.61 5.60
C PHE A 159 -8.00 2.62 6.32
N ILE A 160 -9.33 2.82 6.25
CA ILE A 160 -10.31 1.90 6.85
C ILE A 160 -10.14 0.49 6.28
N LEU A 161 -10.07 0.35 4.95
CA LEU A 161 -9.90 -0.97 4.31
C LEU A 161 -8.56 -1.63 4.67
N CYS A 162 -7.48 -0.84 4.76
CA CYS A 162 -6.17 -1.35 5.19
C CYS A 162 -6.22 -1.89 6.63
N VAL A 163 -6.83 -1.14 7.56
CA VAL A 163 -6.97 -1.57 8.97
C VAL A 163 -7.82 -2.84 9.07
N LEU A 164 -8.95 -2.90 8.36
CA LEU A 164 -9.82 -4.08 8.32
C LEU A 164 -9.07 -5.30 7.76
N SER A 165 -8.35 -5.12 6.65
CA SER A 165 -7.55 -6.19 6.03
C SER A 165 -6.49 -6.71 7.00
N ILE A 166 -5.73 -5.82 7.65
CA ILE A 166 -4.69 -6.19 8.62
C ILE A 166 -5.28 -6.91 9.83
N SER A 167 -6.46 -6.49 10.30
CA SER A 167 -7.15 -7.12 11.43
C SER A 167 -7.63 -8.54 11.07
N LEU A 168 -8.21 -8.72 9.88
CA LEU A 168 -8.74 -10.01 9.40
C LEU A 168 -7.64 -11.08 9.26
N PHE A 169 -6.47 -10.68 8.76
CA PHE A 169 -5.33 -11.59 8.55
C PHE A 169 -4.43 -11.74 9.78
N ARG A 170 -4.79 -11.15 10.93
CA ARG A 170 -4.07 -11.38 12.19
C ARG A 170 -4.44 -12.75 12.75
N ARG A 171 -3.57 -13.74 12.53
CA ARG A 171 -3.66 -15.01 13.26
C ARG A 171 -3.47 -14.74 14.76
N LYS A 172 -4.40 -15.25 15.58
CA LYS A 172 -4.22 -15.39 17.03
C LYS A 172 -3.05 -16.30 17.33
#